data_AF-A0A1H8VRY2-F1
#
_entry.id   AF-A0A1H8VRY2-F1
#
_cell.length_a   1.000
_cell.length_b   1.000
_cell.length_c   1.000
_cell.angle_alpha   90.00
_cell.angle_beta   90.00
_cell.angle_gamma   90.00
#
_symmetry.space_group_name_H-M   'P 1'
#
loop_
_entity.id
_entity.type
_entity.pdbx_description
1 polymer ?
#
loop_
_entity_poly.entity_id
_entity_poly.type
_entity_poly.pdbx_seq_one_letter_code
_entity_poly.pdbx_strand_id
1 'polypeptide(L)'
;MATATGAEIAAAIAAYFADVPPAILAAACTRYKALGIWGTTPILPRAGYDRLRDGLVSGGFVSPGATFETAVDNTLADDVISLGLPTLA
;
A
#
# COMPACT_ATOMS: atom_id res chain seq x y z
N MET A 1 9.06 -1.90 -12.95
CA MET A 1 8.71 -0.64 -12.25
C MET A 1 7.44 -0.10 -12.85
N ALA A 2 6.47 0.33 -12.03
CA ALA A 2 5.19 0.88 -12.45
C ALA A 2 5.39 1.92 -13.54
N THR A 3 4.91 1.64 -14.75
CA THR A 3 5.05 2.53 -15.90
C THR A 3 3.99 3.62 -15.88
N ALA A 4 2.84 3.36 -15.27
CA ALA A 4 1.71 4.29 -15.19
C ALA A 4 2.10 5.63 -14.54
N THR A 5 1.81 6.72 -15.23
CA THR A 5 1.93 8.10 -14.74
C THR A 5 0.95 8.36 -13.59
N GLY A 6 1.21 9.40 -12.80
CA GLY A 6 0.27 9.80 -11.74
C GLY A 6 -1.12 10.15 -12.28
N ALA A 7 -1.22 10.66 -13.52
CA ALA A 7 -2.48 10.95 -14.18
C ALA A 7 -3.24 9.67 -14.56
N GLU A 8 -2.56 8.65 -15.10
CA GLU A 8 -3.18 7.34 -15.41
C GLU A 8 -3.69 6.65 -14.14
N ILE A 9 -2.92 6.70 -13.05
CA ILE A 9 -3.33 6.16 -11.76
C ILE A 9 -4.55 6.91 -11.22
N ALA A 10 -4.52 8.25 -11.24
CA ALA A 10 -5.62 9.08 -10.77
C ALA A 10 -6.91 8.82 -11.57
N ALA A 11 -6.82 8.68 -12.90
CA ALA A 11 -7.97 8.36 -13.74
C ALA A 11 -8.57 6.99 -13.39
N ALA A 12 -7.74 5.98 -13.14
CA ALA A 12 -8.19 4.63 -12.79
C ALA A 12 -8.94 4.57 -11.45
N ILE A 13 -8.58 5.44 -10.49
CA ILE A 13 -9.18 5.44 -9.14
C ILE A 13 -10.19 6.57 -8.92
N ALA A 14 -10.42 7.44 -9.91
CA ALA A 14 -11.21 8.67 -9.73
C ALA A 14 -12.60 8.42 -9.14
N ALA A 15 -13.25 7.31 -9.50
CA ALA A 15 -14.57 6.93 -8.99
C ALA A 15 -14.60 6.70 -7.46
N TYR A 16 -13.47 6.33 -6.85
CA TYR A 16 -13.35 6.16 -5.40
C TYR A 16 -13.10 7.48 -4.65
N PHE A 17 -12.80 8.57 -5.36
CA PHE A 17 -12.43 9.87 -4.81
C PHE A 17 -13.27 11.00 -5.44
N ALA A 18 -14.59 10.83 -5.48
CA ALA A 18 -15.52 11.75 -6.14
C ALA A 18 -15.41 13.21 -5.65
N ASP A 19 -15.05 13.40 -4.38
CA ASP A 19 -14.91 14.73 -3.76
C ASP A 19 -13.52 15.36 -3.93
N VAL A 20 -12.57 14.65 -4.56
CA VAL A 20 -11.21 15.15 -4.79
C VAL A 20 -11.09 15.70 -6.21
N PRO A 21 -10.73 16.99 -6.39
CA PRO A 21 -10.49 17.54 -7.72
C PRO A 21 -9.47 16.72 -8.51
N PRO A 22 -9.72 16.39 -9.79
CA PRO A 22 -8.86 15.49 -10.57
C PRO A 22 -7.39 15.92 -10.61
N ALA A 23 -7.12 17.23 -10.67
CA ALA A 23 -5.76 17.77 -10.66
C ALA A 23 -5.03 17.50 -9.33
N ILE A 24 -5.74 17.57 -8.20
CA ILE A 24 -5.18 17.28 -6.88
C ILE A 24 -4.88 15.79 -6.76
N LEU A 25 -5.79 14.93 -7.22
CA LEU A 25 -5.59 13.48 -7.21
C LEU A 25 -4.38 13.08 -8.06
N ALA A 26 -4.26 13.61 -9.28
CA ALA A 26 -3.11 13.37 -10.16
C ALA A 26 -1.78 13.87 -9.55
N ALA A 27 -1.77 15.03 -8.91
CA ALA A 27 -0.59 15.55 -8.21
C ALA A 27 -0.19 14.66 -7.02
N ALA A 28 -1.16 14.18 -6.24
CA ALA A 28 -0.92 13.26 -5.13
C ALA A 28 -0.35 11.92 -5.62
N CYS A 29 -0.95 11.30 -6.64
CA CYS A 29 -0.43 10.08 -7.26
C CYS A 29 1.00 10.25 -7.79
N THR A 30 1.28 11.38 -8.46
CA THR A 30 2.63 11.71 -8.95
C THR A 30 3.64 11.79 -7.81
N ARG A 31 3.29 12.50 -6.73
CA ARG A 31 4.15 12.64 -5.55
C ARG A 31 4.41 11.31 -4.85
N TYR A 32 3.38 10.51 -4.62
CA TYR A 32 3.51 9.21 -3.93
C TYR A 32 4.36 8.24 -4.75
N LYS A 33 4.18 8.24 -6.09
CA LYS A 33 5.04 7.48 -7.00
C LYS A 33 6.51 7.94 -6.90
N ALA A 34 6.76 9.24 -6.93
CA ALA A 34 8.12 9.80 -6.85
C ALA A 34 8.82 9.49 -5.52
N LEU A 35 8.07 9.35 -4.43
CA LEU A 35 8.60 8.97 -3.11
C LEU A 35 8.99 7.49 -3.00
N GLY A 36 8.54 6.63 -3.93
CA GLY A 36 8.86 5.20 -3.91
C GLY A 36 8.30 4.46 -2.69
N ILE A 37 7.18 4.94 -2.14
CA ILE A 37 6.59 4.41 -0.89
C ILE A 37 5.58 3.27 -1.10
N TRP A 38 5.28 2.92 -2.34
CA TRP A 38 4.42 1.77 -2.65
C TRP A 38 5.22 0.48 -2.59
N GLY A 39 4.61 -0.57 -2.04
CA GLY A 39 5.18 -1.91 -2.06
C GLY A 39 5.34 -2.39 -3.50
N THR A 40 6.53 -2.91 -3.82
CA THR A 40 6.83 -3.51 -5.13
C THR A 40 6.54 -5.02 -5.16
N THR A 41 6.14 -5.59 -4.03
CA THR A 41 5.77 -7.00 -3.88
C THR A 41 4.50 -7.08 -3.04
N PRO A 42 3.70 -8.14 -3.18
CA PRO A 42 2.52 -8.36 -2.35
C PRO A 42 2.86 -8.68 -0.87
N ILE A 43 4.13 -8.86 -0.53
CA ILE A 43 4.57 -9.17 0.83
C ILE A 43 4.35 -7.97 1.74
N LEU A 44 3.64 -8.17 2.85
CA LEU A 44 3.57 -7.19 3.94
C LEU A 44 4.78 -7.41 4.88
N PRO A 45 5.76 -6.50 4.90
CA PRO A 45 6.94 -6.66 5.73
C PRO A 45 6.62 -6.47 7.21
N ARG A 46 7.15 -7.35 8.06
CA ARG A 46 7.02 -7.28 9.53
C ARG A 46 7.40 -5.91 10.08
N ALA A 47 8.53 -5.37 9.68
CA ALA A 47 9.00 -4.07 10.17
C ALA A 47 8.00 -2.93 9.87
N GLY A 48 7.31 -2.98 8.73
CA GLY A 48 6.27 -2.00 8.38
C GLY A 48 5.02 -2.16 9.25
N TYR A 49 4.58 -3.41 9.45
CA TYR A 49 3.45 -3.72 10.32
C TYR A 49 3.70 -3.35 11.78
N ASP A 50 4.84 -3.75 12.34
CA ASP A 50 5.18 -3.46 13.74
C ASP A 50 5.24 -1.94 13.97
N ARG A 51 5.84 -1.18 13.04
CA ARG A 51 5.85 0.28 13.11
C ARG A 51 4.46 0.89 13.09
N LEU A 52 3.56 0.38 12.23
CA LEU A 52 2.16 0.84 12.17
C LEU A 52 1.44 0.51 13.48
N ARG A 53 1.53 -0.75 13.94
CA ARG A 53 0.90 -1.24 15.17
C ARG A 53 1.33 -0.42 16.38
N ASP A 54 2.63 -0.20 16.54
CA ASP A 54 3.19 0.53 17.67
C ASP A 54 2.72 2.00 17.66
N GLY A 55 2.61 2.60 16.47
CA GLY A 55 2.01 3.92 16.30
C GLY A 55 0.54 3.95 16.75
N LEU A 56 -0.26 2.97 16.34
CA LEU A 56 -1.67 2.87 16.73
C LEU A 56 -1.85 2.64 18.24
N VAL A 57 -0.98 1.83 18.87
CA VAL A 57 -0.98 1.62 20.32
C VAL A 57 -0.61 2.91 21.04
N SER A 58 0.46 3.59 20.62
CA SER A 58 0.89 4.86 21.23
C SER A 58 -0.17 5.97 21.09
N GLY A 59 -0.91 5.95 19.99
CA GLY A 59 -2.02 6.89 19.72
C GLY A 59 -3.32 6.54 20.45
N GLY A 60 -3.37 5.42 21.18
CA GLY A 60 -4.57 4.98 21.89
C GLY A 60 -5.69 4.44 20.98
N PHE A 61 -5.39 4.13 19.71
CA PHE A 61 -6.38 3.61 18.76
C PHE A 61 -6.69 2.12 18.98
N VAL A 62 -5.71 1.34 19.48
CA VAL A 62 -5.86 -0.09 19.77
C VAL A 62 -5.13 -0.48 21.07
N SER A 63 -5.68 -1.42 21.83
CA SER A 63 -5.03 -1.96 23.04
C SER A 63 -5.61 -3.35 23.44
N PRO A 64 -4.81 -4.44 23.39
CA PRO A 64 -3.53 -4.52 22.69
C PRO A 64 -3.72 -4.42 21.17
N GLY A 65 -2.67 -4.02 20.44
CA GLY A 65 -2.64 -4.23 18.99
C GLY A 65 -2.51 -5.72 18.65
N ALA A 66 -3.07 -6.15 17.51
CA ALA A 66 -2.89 -7.52 17.04
C ALA A 66 -1.40 -7.83 16.77
N THR A 67 -0.99 -9.08 16.98
CA THR A 67 0.37 -9.51 16.59
C THR A 67 0.45 -9.67 15.07
N PHE A 68 1.67 -9.59 14.53
CA PHE A 68 1.89 -9.78 13.10
C PHE A 68 1.34 -11.14 12.61
N GLU A 69 1.58 -12.21 13.37
CA GLU A 69 1.17 -13.58 13.02
C GLU A 69 -0.35 -13.75 13.01
N THR A 70 -1.07 -12.93 13.78
CA THR A 70 -2.54 -12.95 13.80
C THR A 70 -3.11 -12.15 12.64
N ALA A 71 -2.46 -11.05 12.26
CA ALA A 71 -2.99 -10.08 11.31
C ALA A 71 -2.47 -10.26 9.88
N VAL A 72 -1.37 -10.99 9.69
CA VAL A 72 -0.65 -11.10 8.42
C VAL A 72 -0.43 -12.55 8.06
N ASP A 73 -1.00 -12.94 6.92
CA ASP A 73 -0.71 -14.19 6.23
C ASP A 73 -0.10 -13.86 4.87
N ASN A 74 1.23 -14.05 4.76
CA ASN A 74 1.94 -13.82 3.50
C ASN A 74 1.97 -15.06 2.60
N THR A 75 1.35 -16.18 2.98
CA THR A 75 1.40 -17.41 2.15
C THR A 75 0.81 -17.18 0.75
N LEU A 76 -0.27 -16.39 0.64
CA LEU A 76 -0.85 -16.01 -0.66
C LEU A 76 0.09 -15.14 -1.50
N ALA A 77 0.86 -14.26 -0.85
CA ALA A 77 1.83 -13.40 -1.52
C ALA A 77 3.03 -14.23 -2.01
N ASP A 78 3.50 -15.17 -1.19
CA ASP A 78 4.57 -16.12 -1.51
C ASP A 78 4.15 -17.03 -2.69
N ASP A 79 2.92 -17.54 -2.68
CA ASP A 79 2.38 -18.37 -3.77
C ASP A 79 2.40 -17.63 -5.11
N VAL A 80 1.91 -16.38 -5.15
CA VAL A 80 1.91 -15.55 -6.37
C VAL A 80 3.33 -15.28 -6.88
N ILE A 81 4.27 -15.01 -5.96
CA ILE A 81 5.68 -14.81 -6.31
C ILE A 81 6.29 -16.10 -6.89
N SER A 82 5.97 -17.26 -6.30
CA SER A 82 6.47 -18.56 -6.75
C SER A 82 5.99 -18.94 -8.16
N LEU A 83 4.79 -18.50 -8.54
CA LEU A 83 4.22 -18.71 -9.87
C LEU A 83 4.89 -17.87 -10.96
N GLY A 84 5.84 -16.99 -10.60
CA GLY A 84 6.50 -16.08 -11.55
C GLY A 84 5.55 -15.03 -12.12
N LEU A 85 4.39 -14.82 -11.48
CA LEU A 85 3.51 -13.73 -11.84
C LEU A 85 4.26 -12.41 -11.60
N PRO A 86 4.11 -11.43 -12.52
CA PRO A 86 4.84 -10.18 -12.39
C PRO A 86 4.56 -9.59 -11.02
N THR A 87 5.63 -9.28 -10.28
CA THR A 87 5.58 -8.42 -9.09
C THR A 87 4.67 -7.23 -9.41
N LEU A 88 3.72 -6.91 -8.52
CA LEU A 88 2.77 -5.80 -8.68
C LEU A 88 3.52 -4.58 -9.21
N ALA A 89 3.37 -4.35 -10.52
CA ALA A 89 4.31 -3.54 -11.29
C ALA A 89 4.06 -2.07 -11.03
#